data_AF-A0A816QP93-F1
#
_entry.id   AF-A0A816QP93-F1
#
_cell.length_a   1.000
_cell.length_b   1.000
_cell.length_c   1.000
_cell.angle_alpha   90.00
_cell.angle_beta   90.00
_cell.angle_gamma   90.00
#
_symmetry.space_group_name_H-M   'P 1'
#
loop_
_entity.id
_entity.type
_entity.pdbx_description
1 polymer ?
#
loop_
_entity_poly.entity_id
_entity_poly.type
_entity_poly.pdbx_seq_one_letter_code
_entity_poly.pdbx_strand_id
1 'polypeptide(L)'
;MELNEDDGHWRVTVDTPDDEIYSFHLNLCFHFSSGIYHYQFKVVTESWFEQELEPALPENKYDEDKTVKVVDEYEWKYDNHVPLVLNENLIIYELHIGDFEDKIANVTAKVDYLVKLDVIAVEIMPINEFLGHIGWGYTPRYHFAIQSTYGTTADMKEILDTFNWNRI
;
A
#
# COMPACT_ATOMS: atom_id res chain seq x y z
N MET A 1 3.24 21.93 -16.13
CA MET A 1 2.52 20.69 -16.46
C MET A 1 2.29 20.70 -17.95
N GLU A 2 2.82 19.72 -18.65
CA GLU A 2 2.75 19.61 -20.10
C GLU A 2 2.01 18.32 -20.45
N LEU A 3 1.05 18.41 -21.38
CA LEU A 3 0.44 17.24 -21.99
C LEU A 3 1.44 16.66 -22.98
N ASN A 4 1.82 15.40 -22.79
CA ASN A 4 2.46 14.67 -23.85
C ASN A 4 1.36 14.17 -24.81
N GLU A 5 1.25 14.83 -25.97
CA GLU A 5 0.22 14.52 -26.97
C GLU A 5 0.43 13.14 -27.63
N ASP A 6 1.64 12.58 -27.56
CA ASP A 6 1.98 11.31 -28.20
C ASP A 6 1.50 10.09 -27.40
N ASP A 7 1.38 10.20 -26.06
CA ASP A 7 1.01 9.09 -25.18
C ASP A 7 -0.20 9.37 -24.26
N GLY A 8 -0.74 10.59 -24.28
CA GLY A 8 -1.93 10.97 -23.50
C GLY A 8 -1.67 11.20 -22.01
N HIS A 9 -0.41 11.28 -21.56
CA HIS A 9 -0.08 11.52 -20.15
C HIS A 9 0.26 12.99 -19.88
N TRP A 10 -0.19 13.48 -18.74
CA TRP A 10 0.24 14.76 -18.19
C TRP A 10 1.47 14.55 -17.32
N ARG A 11 2.54 15.31 -17.58
CA ARG A 11 3.76 15.27 -16.76
C ARG A 11 4.07 16.65 -16.21
N VAL A 12 4.58 16.69 -14.98
CA VAL A 12 5.14 17.89 -14.37
C VAL A 12 6.28 17.46 -13.47
N THR A 13 7.44 18.10 -13.65
CA THR A 13 8.58 17.95 -12.73
C THR A 13 8.51 19.08 -11.73
N VAL A 14 8.50 18.75 -10.44
CA VAL A 14 8.55 19.70 -9.35
C VAL A 14 9.65 19.24 -8.42
N ASP A 15 10.58 20.14 -8.10
CA ASP A 15 11.59 19.88 -7.08
C ASP A 15 10.92 20.00 -5.71
N THR A 16 10.71 18.86 -5.05
CA THR A 16 10.20 18.79 -3.68
C THR A 16 11.22 18.08 -2.80
N PRO A 17 11.41 18.52 -1.54
CA PRO A 17 12.03 17.69 -0.52
C PRO A 17 11.40 16.29 -0.44
N ASP A 18 12.17 15.31 0.04
CA ASP A 18 11.60 14.02 0.42
C ASP A 18 10.60 14.25 1.58
N ASP A 19 9.57 13.40 1.66
CA ASP A 19 8.45 13.49 2.62
C ASP A 19 7.38 14.59 2.38
N GLU A 20 7.48 15.38 1.31
CA GLU A 20 6.43 16.34 0.95
C GLU A 20 5.14 15.67 0.49
N ILE A 21 4.03 16.32 0.84
CA ILE A 21 2.68 15.84 0.53
C ILE A 21 2.21 16.43 -0.78
N TYR A 22 1.71 15.58 -1.70
CA TYR A 22 1.14 16.07 -2.95
C TYR A 22 -0.25 15.52 -3.24
N SER A 23 -0.98 16.25 -4.10
CA SER A 23 -2.26 15.82 -4.67
C SER A 23 -2.44 16.45 -6.04
N PHE A 24 -3.23 15.82 -6.91
CA PHE A 24 -3.55 16.37 -8.22
C PHE A 24 -4.93 17.01 -8.21
N HIS A 25 -5.03 18.23 -8.69
CA HIS A 25 -6.31 18.89 -8.93
C HIS A 25 -6.61 18.84 -10.43
N LEU A 26 -7.62 18.07 -10.83
CA LEU A 26 -8.06 17.87 -12.21
C LEU A 26 -9.34 18.65 -12.47
N ASN A 27 -9.32 19.53 -13.47
CA ASN A 27 -10.53 20.18 -13.98
C ASN A 27 -10.95 19.44 -15.25
N LEU A 28 -12.05 18.70 -15.19
CA LEU A 28 -12.60 17.93 -16.31
C LEU A 28 -13.80 18.66 -16.92
N CYS A 29 -13.88 18.64 -18.26
CA CYS A 29 -14.99 19.15 -19.02
C CYS A 29 -15.57 18.02 -19.87
N PHE A 30 -16.81 17.62 -19.59
CA PHE A 30 -17.48 16.57 -20.34
C PHE A 30 -18.54 17.16 -21.25
N HIS A 31 -18.53 16.72 -22.49
CA HIS A 31 -19.54 17.06 -23.49
C HIS A 31 -20.47 15.86 -23.65
N PHE A 32 -21.67 15.96 -23.09
CA PHE A 32 -22.73 14.98 -23.29
C PHE A 32 -23.77 15.54 -24.26
N SER A 33 -24.61 14.68 -24.83
CA SER A 33 -25.75 15.12 -25.65
C SER A 33 -26.72 16.03 -24.89
N SER A 34 -26.72 15.98 -23.55
CA SER A 34 -27.52 16.81 -22.66
C SER A 34 -26.91 18.17 -22.33
N GLY A 35 -25.63 18.42 -22.67
CA GLY A 35 -24.94 19.67 -22.37
C GLY A 35 -23.47 19.49 -22.00
N ILE A 36 -22.84 20.61 -21.64
CA ILE A 36 -21.44 20.68 -21.20
C ILE A 36 -21.42 20.76 -19.67
N TYR A 37 -20.61 19.92 -19.04
CA TYR A 37 -20.50 19.84 -17.58
C TYR A 37 -19.04 19.97 -17.17
N HIS A 38 -18.79 20.87 -16.22
CA HIS A 38 -17.47 21.09 -15.62
C HIS A 38 -17.43 20.42 -14.25
N TYR A 39 -16.42 19.59 -14.02
CA TYR A 39 -16.17 18.93 -12.75
C TYR A 39 -14.74 19.23 -12.30
N GLN A 40 -14.58 19.45 -11.00
CA GLN A 40 -13.26 19.54 -10.38
C GLN A 40 -13.08 18.30 -9.50
N PHE A 41 -12.03 17.53 -9.76
CA PHE A 41 -11.65 16.39 -8.95
C PHE A 41 -10.32 16.71 -8.26
N LYS A 42 -10.24 16.46 -6.97
CA LYS A 42 -8.97 16.39 -6.26
C LYS A 42 -8.62 14.91 -6.14
N VAL A 43 -7.60 14.46 -6.86
CA VAL A 43 -7.00 13.14 -6.68
C VAL A 43 -5.97 13.28 -5.58
N VAL A 44 -6.37 12.88 -4.38
CA VAL A 44 -5.44 12.65 -3.27
C VAL A 44 -5.16 11.16 -3.24
N THR A 45 -3.91 10.79 -3.06
CA THR A 45 -3.52 9.40 -2.76
C THR A 45 -3.31 9.32 -1.25
N GLU A 46 -4.40 9.09 -0.54
CA GLU A 46 -4.48 9.16 0.93
C GLU A 46 -3.68 8.00 1.55
N SER A 47 -2.79 8.28 2.50
CA SER A 47 -2.30 7.28 3.45
C SER A 47 -2.22 7.92 4.83
N TRP A 48 -2.36 7.10 5.88
CA TRP A 48 -2.54 7.40 7.32
C TRP A 48 -4.00 7.52 7.79
N PHE A 49 -4.48 6.51 8.53
CA PHE A 49 -5.75 6.55 9.27
C PHE A 49 -5.58 6.12 10.73
N GLU A 50 -6.10 6.94 11.65
CA GLU A 50 -6.57 6.53 12.98
C GLU A 50 -7.93 7.24 13.16
N GLN A 51 -9.04 6.51 13.09
CA GLN A 51 -10.37 7.09 13.30
C GLN A 51 -11.10 6.37 14.44
N GLU A 52 -11.36 7.10 15.51
CA GLU A 52 -12.42 6.78 16.47
C GLU A 52 -13.76 7.00 15.73
N LEU A 53 -14.56 5.93 15.56
CA LEU A 53 -15.83 5.95 14.84
C LEU A 53 -16.84 6.90 15.53
N GLU A 54 -16.85 8.17 15.15
CA GLU A 54 -17.92 9.11 15.48
C GLU A 54 -19.04 9.06 14.43
N PRO A 55 -20.32 8.91 14.83
CA PRO A 55 -21.42 8.79 13.90
C PRO A 55 -21.66 10.09 13.12
N ALA A 56 -21.48 10.02 11.80
CA ALA A 56 -21.96 10.93 10.75
C ALA A 56 -22.30 12.36 11.19
N LEU A 57 -21.29 13.24 11.24
CA LEU A 57 -21.53 14.68 11.33
C LEU A 57 -21.90 15.27 9.96
N PRO A 58 -22.94 16.13 9.89
CA PRO A 58 -23.32 16.80 8.66
C PRO A 58 -22.52 18.09 8.54
N GLU A 59 -21.35 18.06 7.92
CA GLU A 59 -20.68 19.21 7.29
C GLU A 59 -19.27 18.82 6.86
N ASN A 60 -18.81 19.42 5.75
CA ASN A 60 -17.52 19.24 5.10
C ASN A 60 -16.31 19.35 6.05
N LYS A 61 -15.99 18.29 6.79
CA LYS A 61 -14.66 18.05 7.33
C LYS A 61 -13.95 17.12 6.37
N TYR A 62 -13.21 17.70 5.43
CA TYR A 62 -12.21 16.98 4.66
C TYR A 62 -11.06 16.67 5.61
N ASP A 63 -10.83 15.39 5.89
CA ASP A 63 -9.67 14.94 6.65
C ASP A 63 -8.38 15.29 5.88
N GLU A 64 -7.31 15.62 6.58
CA GLU A 64 -6.07 16.12 5.97
C GLU A 64 -5.18 14.95 5.49
N ASP A 65 -5.57 14.36 4.36
CA ASP A 65 -4.91 13.21 3.76
C ASP A 65 -3.54 13.51 3.12
N LYS A 66 -2.61 12.54 3.22
CA LYS A 66 -1.19 12.71 2.84
C LYS A 66 -0.69 11.66 1.85
N THR A 67 -0.47 12.06 0.59
CA THR A 67 0.38 11.30 -0.35
C THR A 67 1.83 11.63 -0.09
N VAL A 68 2.68 10.66 0.21
CA VAL A 68 4.11 10.90 0.40
C VAL A 68 4.91 10.31 -0.76
N LYS A 69 5.91 11.04 -1.24
CA LYS A 69 6.91 10.51 -2.16
C LYS A 69 7.75 9.48 -1.40
N VAL A 70 7.61 8.20 -1.74
CA VAL A 70 8.48 7.15 -1.21
C VAL A 70 9.67 6.98 -2.15
N VAL A 71 10.84 7.45 -1.72
CA VAL A 71 12.13 7.08 -2.31
C VAL A 71 12.74 6.03 -1.40
N ASP A 72 13.03 4.85 -1.95
CA ASP A 72 13.43 3.72 -1.15
C ASP A 72 14.84 3.28 -1.51
N GLU A 73 15.76 3.40 -0.54
CA GLU A 73 17.18 3.06 -0.64
C GLU A 73 17.50 1.66 -0.10
N TYR A 74 16.49 0.81 0.10
CA TYR A 74 16.68 -0.52 0.69
C TYR A 74 17.61 -1.39 -0.16
N GLU A 75 18.72 -1.81 0.45
CA GLU A 75 19.63 -2.81 -0.10
C GLU A 75 19.20 -4.21 0.32
N TRP A 76 18.77 -5.02 -0.66
CA TRP A 76 18.41 -6.42 -0.44
C TRP A 76 19.62 -7.24 0.03
N LYS A 77 19.44 -7.99 1.11
CA LYS A 77 20.51 -8.77 1.75
C LYS A 77 20.62 -10.18 1.20
N TYR A 78 19.50 -10.74 0.75
CA TYR A 78 19.42 -12.13 0.36
C TYR A 78 18.81 -12.25 -1.05
N ASP A 79 19.66 -12.35 -2.08
CA ASP A 79 19.23 -12.64 -3.45
C ASP A 79 19.99 -13.85 -3.99
N ASN A 80 19.70 -15.00 -3.39
CA ASN A 80 20.42 -16.24 -3.69
C ASN A 80 19.77 -17.07 -4.81
N HIS A 81 18.77 -16.51 -5.52
CA HIS A 81 18.00 -17.17 -6.60
C HIS A 81 17.67 -18.64 -6.31
N VAL A 82 17.21 -18.94 -5.11
CA VAL A 82 16.94 -20.32 -4.71
C VAL A 82 15.65 -20.79 -5.37
N PRO A 83 15.65 -21.98 -6.02
CA PRO A 83 14.46 -22.51 -6.65
C PRO A 83 13.32 -22.67 -5.64
N LEU A 84 12.11 -22.28 -6.04
CA LEU A 84 10.92 -22.53 -5.25
C LEU A 84 10.69 -24.03 -5.08
N VAL A 85 10.14 -24.42 -3.93
CA VAL A 85 9.77 -25.81 -3.65
C VAL A 85 8.62 -26.21 -4.58
N LEU A 86 8.70 -27.42 -5.14
CA LEU A 86 7.67 -27.97 -6.02
C LEU A 86 6.32 -28.09 -5.29
N ASN A 87 5.22 -27.82 -6.02
CA ASN A 87 3.85 -27.74 -5.49
C ASN A 87 3.40 -28.90 -4.59
N GLU A 88 3.96 -30.09 -4.79
CA GLU A 88 3.60 -31.31 -4.05
C GLU A 88 4.02 -31.29 -2.56
N ASN A 89 4.91 -30.38 -2.16
CA ASN A 89 5.30 -30.20 -0.75
C ASN A 89 4.89 -28.82 -0.19
N LEU A 90 4.07 -28.04 -0.91
CA LEU A 90 3.69 -26.68 -0.53
C LEU A 90 2.74 -26.65 0.67
N ILE A 91 3.26 -26.20 1.82
CA ILE A 91 2.51 -25.91 3.04
C ILE A 91 2.48 -24.39 3.20
N ILE A 92 1.33 -23.80 2.93
CA ILE A 92 1.10 -22.34 2.97
C ILE A 92 0.49 -21.96 4.31
N TYR A 93 1.03 -20.93 4.95
CA TYR A 93 0.41 -20.25 6.09
C TYR A 93 -0.18 -18.93 5.62
N GLU A 94 -1.52 -18.83 5.59
CA GLU A 94 -2.21 -17.57 5.32
C GLU A 94 -2.13 -16.66 6.57
N LEU A 95 -1.68 -15.42 6.38
CA LEU A 95 -1.36 -14.49 7.45
C LEU A 95 -2.00 -13.11 7.22
N HIS A 96 -2.86 -12.69 8.13
CA HIS A 96 -3.32 -11.31 8.25
C HIS A 96 -2.41 -10.54 9.22
N ILE A 97 -1.71 -9.50 8.74
CA ILE A 97 -0.75 -8.74 9.57
C ILE A 97 -1.47 -8.10 10.77
N GLY A 98 -2.63 -7.50 10.54
CA GLY A 98 -3.40 -6.81 11.56
C GLY A 98 -3.78 -7.72 12.74
N ASP A 99 -4.32 -8.91 12.46
CA ASP A 99 -4.77 -9.81 13.53
C ASP A 99 -3.64 -10.65 14.13
N PHE A 100 -2.53 -10.84 13.40
CA PHE A 100 -1.41 -11.63 13.90
C PHE A 100 -0.58 -10.84 14.92
N GLU A 101 -0.10 -9.65 14.54
CA GLU A 101 0.77 -8.83 15.41
C GLU A 101 0.66 -7.30 15.18
N ASP A 102 -0.44 -6.82 14.60
CA ASP A 102 -0.76 -5.42 14.21
C ASP A 102 0.18 -4.78 13.17
N LYS A 103 1.49 -5.04 13.25
CA LYS A 103 2.56 -4.39 12.47
C LYS A 103 3.50 -5.40 11.85
N ILE A 104 3.98 -5.09 10.65
CA ILE A 104 4.94 -5.92 9.90
C ILE A 104 6.19 -6.22 10.72
N ALA A 105 6.79 -5.21 11.36
CA ALA A 105 7.98 -5.38 12.18
C ALA A 105 7.80 -6.41 13.32
N ASN A 106 6.60 -6.51 13.89
CA ASN A 106 6.30 -7.50 14.92
C ASN A 106 6.13 -8.90 14.31
N VAL A 107 5.53 -9.01 13.12
CA VAL A 107 5.49 -10.27 12.36
C VAL A 107 6.91 -10.76 12.05
N THR A 108 7.81 -9.86 11.63
CA THR A 108 9.23 -10.16 11.39
C THR A 108 9.89 -10.77 12.63
N ALA A 109 9.60 -10.22 13.82
CA ALA A 109 10.11 -10.76 15.10
C ALA A 109 9.54 -12.14 15.46
N LYS A 110 8.49 -12.61 14.78
CA LYS A 110 7.84 -13.91 14.95
C LYS A 110 8.11 -14.90 13.82
N VAL A 111 9.02 -14.60 12.89
CA VAL A 111 9.39 -15.54 11.81
C VAL A 111 9.84 -16.90 12.37
N ASP A 112 10.56 -16.92 13.49
CA ASP A 112 10.94 -18.15 14.20
C ASP A 112 9.76 -19.06 14.56
N TYR A 113 8.58 -18.49 14.81
CA TYR A 113 7.35 -19.27 15.05
C TYR A 113 6.89 -19.96 13.78
N LEU A 114 6.86 -19.25 12.64
CA LEU A 114 6.47 -19.81 11.35
C LEU A 114 7.43 -20.92 10.92
N VAL A 115 8.74 -20.71 11.08
CA VAL A 115 9.76 -21.74 10.83
C VAL A 115 9.53 -22.98 11.70
N LYS A 116 9.17 -22.81 12.97
CA LYS A 116 8.86 -23.95 13.88
C LYS A 116 7.59 -24.70 13.50
N LEU A 117 6.66 -24.08 12.78
CA LEU A 117 5.46 -24.75 12.25
C LEU A 117 5.78 -25.62 11.02
N ASP A 118 7.00 -25.52 10.47
CA ASP A 118 7.42 -26.25 9.27
C ASP A 118 6.59 -25.89 8.03
N VAL A 119 6.16 -24.62 7.96
CA VAL A 119 5.53 -24.05 6.76
C VAL A 119 6.62 -23.63 5.78
N ILE A 120 6.33 -23.69 4.49
CA ILE A 120 7.33 -23.40 3.44
C ILE A 120 6.92 -22.26 2.50
N ALA A 121 5.77 -21.66 2.77
CA ALA A 121 5.27 -20.46 2.13
C ALA A 121 4.38 -19.69 3.10
N VAL A 122 4.49 -18.36 3.09
CA VAL A 122 3.56 -17.46 3.76
C VAL A 122 2.73 -16.72 2.72
N GLU A 123 1.40 -16.84 2.80
CA GLU A 123 0.48 -16.02 2.01
C GLU A 123 0.02 -14.84 2.86
N ILE A 124 0.58 -13.66 2.61
CA ILE A 124 0.15 -12.45 3.31
C ILE A 124 -1.17 -11.98 2.69
N MET A 125 -2.20 -11.85 3.52
CA MET A 125 -3.49 -11.25 3.14
C MET A 125 -3.30 -9.81 2.65
N PRO A 126 -4.28 -9.21 1.94
CA PRO A 126 -4.08 -7.95 1.22
C PRO A 126 -3.39 -6.85 2.03
N ILE A 127 -2.26 -6.37 1.51
CA ILE A 127 -1.41 -5.36 2.15
C ILE A 127 -1.64 -3.95 1.60
N ASN A 128 -2.48 -3.82 0.57
CA ASN A 128 -2.76 -2.52 -0.06
C ASN A 128 -3.52 -1.60 0.87
N GLU A 129 -3.33 -0.29 0.75
CA GLU A 129 -4.04 0.67 1.60
C GLU A 129 -5.57 0.62 1.39
N PHE A 130 -6.32 0.60 2.49
CA PHE A 130 -7.79 0.45 2.49
C PHE A 130 -8.48 1.41 3.48
N LEU A 131 -9.81 1.46 3.46
CA LEU A 131 -10.63 2.27 4.40
C LEU A 131 -10.91 1.51 5.70
N GLY A 132 -10.55 2.13 6.83
CA GLY A 132 -10.94 1.67 8.16
C GLY A 132 -10.32 0.34 8.57
N HIS A 133 -10.98 -0.39 9.48
CA HIS A 133 -10.50 -1.66 10.04
C HIS A 133 -11.30 -2.88 9.57
N ILE A 134 -12.29 -2.69 8.69
CA ILE A 134 -13.29 -3.70 8.35
C ILE A 134 -13.10 -4.11 6.89
N GLY A 135 -12.79 -5.39 6.64
CA GLY A 135 -12.68 -5.94 5.30
C GLY A 135 -11.37 -6.65 4.97
N TRP A 136 -10.43 -6.77 5.93
CA TRP A 136 -9.16 -7.50 5.78
C TRP A 136 -8.33 -7.08 4.55
N GLY A 137 -8.47 -5.82 4.13
CA GLY A 137 -7.77 -5.27 2.96
C GLY A 137 -8.33 -5.65 1.58
N TYR A 138 -9.44 -6.39 1.48
CA TYR A 138 -10.04 -6.75 0.18
C TYR A 138 -10.75 -5.59 -0.53
N THR A 139 -10.82 -4.41 0.08
CA THR A 139 -11.35 -3.17 -0.51
C THR A 139 -10.24 -2.13 -0.64
N PRO A 140 -9.25 -2.34 -1.53
CA PRO A 140 -8.12 -1.43 -1.68
C PRO A 140 -8.58 -0.09 -2.26
N ARG A 141 -8.03 1.00 -1.74
CA ARG A 141 -8.09 2.33 -2.36
C ARG A 141 -6.84 2.65 -3.15
N TYR A 142 -5.67 2.21 -2.65
CA TYR A 142 -4.38 2.50 -3.28
C TYR A 142 -3.58 1.22 -3.52
N HIS A 143 -3.58 0.78 -4.77
CA HIS A 143 -2.93 -0.47 -5.19
C HIS A 143 -1.40 -0.45 -5.13
N PHE A 144 -0.78 0.73 -5.02
CA PHE A 144 0.67 0.90 -4.97
C PHE A 144 1.18 1.38 -3.61
N ALA A 145 0.28 1.57 -2.64
CA ALA A 145 0.64 1.90 -1.28
C ALA A 145 0.37 0.69 -0.38
N ILE A 146 1.28 0.47 0.57
CA ILE A 146 1.06 -0.49 1.66
C ILE A 146 0.15 0.18 2.69
N GLN A 147 -0.66 -0.62 3.37
CA GLN A 147 -1.50 -0.14 4.46
C GLN A 147 -0.65 0.51 5.54
N SER A 148 -0.82 1.82 5.68
CA SER A 148 -0.04 2.68 6.59
C SER A 148 -0.05 2.23 8.04
N THR A 149 -1.14 1.61 8.50
CA THR A 149 -1.24 1.08 9.87
C THR A 149 -0.37 -0.16 10.11
N TYR A 150 -0.03 -0.93 9.06
CA TYR A 150 0.83 -2.11 9.17
C TYR A 150 2.32 -1.75 9.25
N GLY A 151 2.73 -0.61 8.68
CA GLY A 151 4.12 -0.14 8.70
C GLY A 151 4.53 0.54 7.39
N THR A 152 5.83 0.61 7.18
CA THR A 152 6.47 1.27 6.05
C THR A 152 6.80 0.29 4.91
N THR A 153 7.19 0.82 3.75
CA THR A 153 7.72 -0.01 2.65
C THR A 153 9.02 -0.72 3.05
N ALA A 154 9.84 -0.09 3.90
CA ALA A 154 11.06 -0.70 4.41
C ALA A 154 10.77 -1.92 5.30
N ASP A 155 9.77 -1.83 6.17
CA ASP A 155 9.34 -2.97 7.01
C ASP A 155 8.90 -4.15 6.14
N MET A 156 8.14 -3.88 5.07
CA MET A 156 7.70 -4.90 4.12
C MET A 156 8.87 -5.55 3.37
N LYS A 157 9.88 -4.79 2.98
CA LYS A 157 11.08 -5.37 2.35
C LYS A 157 11.87 -6.22 3.34
N GLU A 158 12.00 -5.77 4.59
CA GLU A 158 12.70 -6.49 5.64
C GLU A 158 12.04 -7.82 5.99
N ILE A 159 10.71 -7.89 6.10
CA ILE A 159 10.05 -9.18 6.35
C ILE A 159 10.26 -10.14 5.18
N LEU A 160 10.21 -9.65 3.93
CA LEU A 160 10.44 -10.48 2.73
C LEU A 160 11.88 -11.02 2.68
N ASP A 161 12.88 -10.17 2.99
CA ASP A 161 14.27 -10.59 3.10
C ASP A 161 14.43 -11.66 4.21
N THR A 162 13.73 -11.48 5.32
CA THR A 162 13.75 -12.40 6.46
C THR A 162 13.09 -13.74 6.10
N PHE A 163 11.97 -13.75 5.39
CA PHE A 163 11.34 -14.97 4.87
C PHE A 163 12.27 -15.71 3.90
N ASN A 164 12.89 -14.99 2.96
CA ASN A 164 13.83 -15.59 2.02
C ASN A 164 15.07 -16.18 2.71
N TRP A 165 15.60 -15.52 3.76
CA TRP A 165 16.68 -16.06 4.59
C TRP A 165 16.28 -17.37 5.28
N ASN A 166 15.06 -17.43 5.82
CA ASN A 166 14.54 -18.57 6.56
C ASN A 166 13.93 -19.68 5.67
N ARG A 167 13.83 -19.46 4.36
CA ARG A 167 13.30 -20.42 3.37
C ARG A 167 11.80 -20.71 3.53
N ILE A 168 11.02 -19.68 3.87
CA ILE A 168 9.55 -19.74 3.99
C ILE A 168 8.87 -18.64 3.18
#